data_AF-A0A451BSQ9-F1
#
_entry.id   AF-A0A451BSQ9-F1
#
_cell.length_a   1.000
_cell.length_b   1.000
_cell.length_c   1.000
_cell.angle_alpha   90.00
_cell.angle_beta   90.00
_cell.angle_gamma   90.00
#
_symmetry.space_group_name_H-M   'P 1'
#
loop_
_entity.id
_entity.type
_entity.pdbx_description
1 polymer ?
#
loop_
_entity_poly.entity_id
_entity_poly.type
_entity_poly.pdbx_seq_one_letter_code
_entity_poly.pdbx_strand_id
1 'polypeptide(L)'
;GDRDPQEVVDYIYTRLQELLGDNLKQLRECLDMLHILSANRDLDKQIEETEKMLTRIDMTRIPSYRIGMEKGMERGRLEGMEKGMEKGEAMFLARQLGQKFGALPPTLEQRIGRARSEELAMWGKRVLSAESLDEIFS
;
A
#
# COMPACT_ATOMS: atom_id res chain seq x y z
N GLY A 1 26.82 17.75 -33.69
CA GLY A 1 26.79 18.83 -32.69
C GLY A 1 27.05 18.17 -31.37
N ASP A 2 28.15 18.52 -30.73
CA ASP A 2 28.76 17.83 -29.58
C ASP A 2 28.06 18.23 -28.27
N ARG A 3 26.74 18.00 -28.19
CA ARG A 3 25.98 18.29 -26.97
C ARG A 3 25.84 17.02 -26.15
N ASP A 4 26.08 17.16 -24.86
CA ASP A 4 25.89 16.09 -23.90
C ASP A 4 24.42 15.60 -23.92
N PRO A 5 24.17 14.28 -24.05
CA PRO A 5 22.83 13.75 -24.11
C PRO A 5 21.96 14.12 -22.90
N GLN A 6 22.54 14.24 -21.71
CA GLN A 6 21.81 14.62 -20.50
C GLN A 6 21.31 16.07 -20.58
N GLU A 7 22.19 17.01 -20.98
CA GLU A 7 21.82 18.42 -21.15
C GLU A 7 20.67 18.61 -22.16
N VAL A 8 20.66 17.81 -23.23
CA VAL A 8 19.60 17.87 -24.25
C VAL A 8 18.27 17.35 -23.70
N VAL A 9 18.28 16.25 -22.95
CA VAL A 9 17.07 15.66 -22.34
C VAL A 9 16.50 16.61 -21.28
N ASP A 10 17.34 17.16 -20.41
CA ASP A 10 16.94 18.13 -19.38
C ASP A 10 16.32 19.39 -19.99
N TYR A 11 16.89 19.88 -21.08
CA TYR A 11 16.36 21.04 -21.80
C TYR A 11 14.99 20.75 -22.42
N ILE A 12 14.83 19.61 -23.08
CA ILE A 12 13.56 19.23 -23.73
C ILE A 12 12.45 19.09 -22.68
N TYR A 13 12.73 18.39 -21.59
CA TYR A 13 11.76 18.21 -20.51
C TYR A 13 11.37 19.55 -19.86
N THR A 14 12.35 20.40 -19.52
CA THR A 14 12.10 21.74 -18.96
C THR A 14 11.21 22.56 -19.90
N ARG A 15 11.50 22.51 -21.21
CA ARG A 15 10.75 23.24 -22.21
C ARG A 15 9.32 22.72 -22.38
N LEU A 16 9.12 21.39 -22.30
CA LEU A 16 7.79 20.78 -22.32
C LEU A 16 6.96 21.22 -21.10
N GLN A 17 7.57 21.29 -19.91
CA GLN A 17 6.90 21.78 -18.71
C GLN A 17 6.50 23.26 -18.83
N GLU A 18 7.38 24.13 -19.35
CA GLU A 18 7.07 25.56 -19.57
C GLU A 18 5.94 25.78 -20.58
N LEU A 19 5.96 25.03 -21.69
CA LEU A 19 5.02 25.20 -22.79
C LEU A 19 3.63 24.63 -22.47
N LEU A 20 3.60 23.53 -21.72
CA LEU A 20 2.36 22.79 -21.47
C LEU A 20 1.77 23.10 -20.09
N GLY A 21 2.54 23.66 -19.16
CA GLY A 21 2.07 24.28 -17.91
C GLY A 21 1.00 23.48 -17.18
N ASP A 22 -0.27 23.92 -17.31
CA ASP A 22 -1.44 23.33 -16.65
C ASP A 22 -2.18 22.29 -17.51
N ASN A 23 -1.81 22.11 -18.79
CA ASN A 23 -2.41 21.10 -19.68
C ASN A 23 -1.77 19.73 -19.47
N LEU A 24 -2.09 19.15 -18.31
CA LEU A 24 -1.54 17.88 -17.84
C LEU A 24 -1.79 16.70 -18.79
N LYS A 25 -2.86 16.75 -19.59
CA LYS A 25 -3.17 15.69 -20.57
C LYS A 25 -2.16 15.72 -21.72
N GLN A 26 -1.95 16.88 -22.33
CA GLN A 26 -1.00 17.03 -23.42
C GLN A 26 0.44 16.85 -22.95
N LEU A 27 0.76 17.29 -21.72
CA LEU A 27 2.06 17.04 -21.11
C LEU A 27 2.33 15.53 -20.99
N ARG A 28 1.36 14.75 -20.51
CA ARG A 28 1.50 13.29 -20.41
C ARG A 28 1.69 12.64 -21.78
N GLU A 29 0.86 13.00 -22.76
CA GLU A 29 0.97 12.45 -24.12
C GLU A 29 2.32 12.75 -24.77
N CYS A 30 2.88 13.95 -24.55
CA CYS A 30 4.21 14.30 -25.02
C CYS A 30 5.34 13.54 -24.31
N LEU A 31 5.21 13.32 -23.00
CA LEU A 31 6.17 12.51 -22.24
C LEU A 31 6.14 11.05 -22.68
N ASP A 32 4.96 10.45 -22.87
CA ASP A 32 4.83 9.07 -23.37
C ASP A 32 5.49 8.89 -24.75
N MET A 33 5.28 9.84 -25.66
CA MET A 33 5.96 9.83 -26.96
C MET A 33 7.48 9.97 -26.81
N LEU A 34 7.95 10.81 -25.88
CA LEU A 34 9.37 10.99 -25.62
C LEU A 34 10.02 9.71 -25.08
N HIS A 35 9.36 8.97 -24.20
CA HIS A 35 9.80 7.65 -23.73
C HIS A 35 9.90 6.63 -24.87
N ILE A 36 8.92 6.60 -25.78
CA ILE A 36 8.95 5.67 -26.92
C ILE A 36 10.09 6.04 -27.89
N LEU A 37 10.29 7.33 -28.15
CA LEU A 37 11.32 7.79 -29.09
C LEU A 37 12.74 7.66 -28.54
N SER A 38 12.91 7.69 -27.22
CA SER A 38 14.20 7.57 -26.54
C SER A 38 14.68 6.14 -26.37
N ALA A 39 13.78 5.18 -26.19
CA ALA A 39 14.10 3.76 -26.25
C ALA A 39 14.74 3.39 -27.61
N ASN A 40 14.31 4.05 -28.70
CA ASN A 40 14.92 3.88 -30.03
C ASN A 40 16.32 4.52 -30.17
N ARG A 41 16.77 5.29 -29.18
CA ARG A 41 18.03 6.06 -29.20
C ARG A 41 18.97 5.73 -28.03
N ASP A 42 18.64 4.71 -27.23
CA ASP A 42 19.42 4.27 -26.06
C ASP A 42 19.64 5.40 -25.03
N LEU A 43 18.59 6.20 -24.78
CA LEU A 43 18.62 7.34 -23.86
C LEU A 43 17.85 7.09 -22.54
N ASP A 44 17.53 5.83 -22.24
CA ASP A 44 16.68 5.46 -21.10
C ASP A 44 17.26 5.93 -19.76
N LYS A 45 18.59 5.85 -19.59
CA LYS A 45 19.28 6.28 -18.37
C LYS A 45 19.16 7.77 -18.15
N GLN A 46 19.37 8.56 -19.20
CA GLN A 46 19.33 10.01 -19.13
C GLN A 46 17.92 10.50 -18.79
N ILE A 47 16.91 9.85 -19.36
CA ILE A 47 15.51 10.13 -19.04
C ILE A 47 15.19 9.77 -17.59
N GLU A 48 15.60 8.60 -17.12
CA GLU A 48 15.34 8.20 -15.73
C GLU A 48 15.97 9.19 -14.73
N GLU A 49 17.17 9.69 -15.02
CA GLU A 49 17.85 10.71 -14.23
C GLU A 49 17.11 12.05 -14.27
N THR A 50 16.70 12.50 -15.46
CA THR A 50 15.91 13.73 -15.65
C THR A 50 14.56 13.65 -14.94
N GLU A 51 13.85 12.53 -15.02
CA GLU A 51 12.56 12.34 -14.34
C GLU A 51 12.70 12.39 -12.83
N LYS A 52 13.75 11.76 -12.28
CA LYS A 52 14.08 11.84 -10.85
C LYS A 52 14.33 13.29 -10.44
N MET A 53 15.04 14.08 -11.24
CA MET A 53 15.27 15.51 -10.96
C MET A 53 14.00 16.37 -11.14
N LEU A 54 13.12 16.00 -12.08
CA LEU A 54 11.92 16.74 -12.48
C LEU A 54 10.63 16.26 -11.80
N THR A 55 10.71 15.45 -10.76
CA THR A 55 9.65 15.24 -9.74
C THR A 55 9.24 16.54 -9.00
N ARG A 56 9.42 17.70 -9.64
CA ARG A 56 8.85 19.02 -9.33
C ARG A 56 7.43 19.22 -9.86
N ILE A 57 6.89 18.31 -10.68
CA ILE A 57 5.42 18.20 -10.79
C ILE A 57 4.95 17.64 -9.46
N ASP A 58 4.62 18.55 -8.54
CA ASP A 58 4.02 18.21 -7.27
C ASP A 58 2.67 17.53 -7.55
N MET A 59 2.70 16.19 -7.66
CA MET A 59 1.52 15.37 -7.95
C MET A 59 0.41 15.63 -6.92
N THR A 60 0.75 16.15 -5.72
CA THR A 60 -0.24 16.53 -4.70
C THR A 60 -1.15 17.69 -5.14
N ARG A 61 -0.73 18.49 -6.13
CA ARG A 61 -1.55 19.56 -6.75
C ARG A 61 -2.60 19.03 -7.72
N ILE A 62 -2.48 17.78 -8.18
CA ILE A 62 -3.46 17.15 -9.06
C ILE A 62 -4.65 16.67 -8.20
N PRO A 63 -5.88 17.18 -8.41
CA PRO A 63 -7.02 16.84 -7.55
C PRO A 63 -7.32 15.33 -7.48
N SER A 64 -7.19 14.62 -8.60
CA SER A 64 -7.42 13.17 -8.65
C SER A 64 -6.38 12.37 -7.86
N TYR A 65 -5.12 12.81 -7.86
CA TYR A 65 -4.06 12.19 -7.07
C TYR A 65 -4.31 12.39 -5.57
N ARG A 66 -4.66 13.62 -5.16
CA ARG A 66 -4.98 13.91 -3.76
C ARG A 66 -6.17 13.08 -3.26
N ILE A 67 -7.26 13.00 -4.04
CA ILE A 67 -8.42 12.15 -3.71
C ILE A 67 -8.02 10.67 -3.61
N GLY A 68 -7.17 10.19 -4.53
CA GLY A 68 -6.65 8.82 -4.51
C GLY A 68 -5.83 8.54 -3.24
N MET A 69 -4.95 9.46 -2.86
CA MET A 69 -4.14 9.38 -1.65
C MET A 69 -5.00 9.39 -0.38
N GLU A 70 -5.95 10.31 -0.27
CA GLU A 70 -6.88 10.39 0.87
C GLU A 70 -7.68 9.10 1.03
N LYS A 71 -8.27 8.59 -0.07
CA LYS A 71 -9.00 7.31 -0.06
C LYS A 71 -8.10 6.12 0.28
N GLY A 72 -6.87 6.11 -0.22
CA GLY A 72 -5.89 5.06 0.06
C GLY A 72 -5.49 5.06 1.53
N MET A 73 -5.22 6.23 2.11
CA MET A 73 -4.92 6.38 3.54
C MET A 73 -6.11 5.99 4.41
N GLU A 74 -7.33 6.42 4.07
CA GLU A 74 -8.53 6.06 4.81
C GLU A 74 -8.78 4.55 4.79
N ARG A 75 -8.67 3.91 3.62
CA ARG A 75 -8.78 2.45 3.47
C ARG A 75 -7.70 1.74 4.28
N GLY A 76 -6.44 2.14 4.15
CA GLY A 76 -5.33 1.53 4.88
C GLY A 76 -5.49 1.66 6.40
N ARG A 77 -5.99 2.80 6.88
CA ARG A 77 -6.30 3.01 8.31
C ARG A 77 -7.44 2.08 8.77
N LEU A 78 -8.52 1.96 8.00
CA LEU A 78 -9.64 1.08 8.35
C LEU A 78 -9.22 -0.38 8.37
N GLU A 79 -8.55 -0.86 7.32
CA GLU A 79 -8.04 -2.23 7.26
C GLU A 79 -7.01 -2.52 8.37
N GLY A 80 -6.15 -1.55 8.68
CA GLY A 80 -5.18 -1.67 9.76
C GLY A 80 -5.83 -1.74 11.14
N MET A 81 -6.88 -0.95 11.36
CA MET A 81 -7.65 -0.97 12.62
C MET A 81 -8.40 -2.28 12.80
N GLU A 82 -9.05 -2.80 11.76
CA GLU A 82 -9.76 -4.08 11.78
C GLU A 82 -8.80 -5.24 12.09
N LYS A 83 -7.69 -5.36 11.34
CA LYS A 83 -6.66 -6.38 11.59
C LYS A 83 -6.03 -6.25 12.98
N GLY A 84 -5.85 -5.03 13.46
CA GLY A 84 -5.35 -4.75 14.80
C GLY A 84 -6.30 -5.24 15.88
N MET A 85 -7.60 -5.04 15.69
CA MET A 85 -8.65 -5.50 16.60
C MET A 85 -8.74 -7.02 16.61
N GLU A 86 -8.82 -7.67 15.43
CA GLU A 86 -8.81 -9.15 15.30
C GLU A 86 -7.59 -9.77 16.01
N LYS A 87 -6.39 -9.21 15.78
CA LYS A 87 -5.16 -9.69 16.41
C LYS A 87 -5.20 -9.52 17.94
N GLY A 88 -5.74 -8.40 18.41
CA GLY A 88 -5.91 -8.13 19.84
C GLY A 88 -6.87 -9.12 20.51
N GLU A 89 -8.02 -9.37 19.88
CA GLU A 89 -9.02 -10.34 20.35
C GLU A 89 -8.45 -11.76 20.36
N ALA A 90 -7.74 -12.16 19.31
CA ALA A 90 -7.09 -13.46 19.20
C ALA A 90 -6.06 -13.68 20.32
N MET A 91 -5.19 -12.70 20.57
CA MET A 91 -4.20 -12.75 21.65
C MET A 91 -4.86 -12.83 23.02
N PHE A 92 -5.95 -12.08 23.22
CA PHE A 92 -6.70 -12.10 24.46
C PHE A 92 -7.38 -13.45 24.71
N LEU A 93 -8.02 -14.01 23.68
CA LEU A 93 -8.65 -15.33 23.75
C LEU A 93 -7.62 -16.43 24.02
N ALA A 94 -6.50 -16.45 23.29
CA ALA A 94 -5.42 -17.42 23.51
C ALA A 94 -4.90 -17.36 24.94
N ARG A 95 -4.75 -16.16 25.52
CA ARG A 95 -4.36 -16.00 26.92
C ARG A 95 -5.39 -16.58 27.89
N GLN A 96 -6.68 -16.32 27.67
CA GLN A 96 -7.74 -16.87 28.52
C GLN A 96 -7.77 -18.40 28.48
N LEU A 97 -7.69 -18.97 27.28
CA LEU A 97 -7.65 -20.42 27.09
C LEU A 97 -6.39 -21.03 27.72
N GLY A 98 -5.25 -20.36 27.56
CA GLY A 98 -3.99 -20.74 28.21
C GLY A 98 -4.06 -20.77 29.73
N GLN A 99 -4.80 -19.83 30.33
CA GLN A 99 -5.03 -19.80 31.78
C GLN A 99 -6.02 -20.89 32.24
N LYS A 100 -7.07 -21.18 31.46
CA LYS A 100 -8.11 -22.14 31.84
C LYS A 100 -7.70 -23.60 31.60
N PHE A 101 -7.03 -23.89 30.48
CA PHE A 101 -6.75 -25.24 30.01
C PHE A 101 -5.24 -25.58 29.97
N GLY A 102 -4.37 -24.62 30.27
CA GLY A 102 -2.92 -24.80 30.15
C GLY A 102 -2.39 -24.53 28.74
N ALA A 103 -1.16 -24.98 28.46
CA ALA A 103 -0.49 -24.69 27.19
C ALA A 103 -1.32 -25.15 25.98
N LEU A 104 -1.54 -24.24 25.03
CA LEU A 104 -2.30 -24.54 23.83
C LEU A 104 -1.43 -25.24 22.77
N PRO A 105 -1.95 -26.27 22.09
CA PRO A 105 -1.31 -26.82 20.90
C PRO A 105 -1.05 -25.73 19.84
N PRO A 106 0.09 -25.74 19.14
CA PRO A 106 0.42 -24.75 18.11
C PRO A 106 -0.63 -24.63 17.00
N THR A 107 -1.35 -25.71 16.70
CA THR A 107 -2.43 -25.74 15.72
C THR A 107 -3.62 -24.87 16.14
N LEU A 108 -3.95 -24.85 17.44
CA LEU A 108 -5.03 -24.01 17.97
C LEU A 108 -4.59 -22.54 18.05
N GLU A 109 -3.35 -22.26 18.42
CA GLU A 109 -2.82 -20.89 18.38
C GLU A 109 -2.89 -20.29 16.97
N GLN A 110 -2.52 -21.08 15.95
CA GLN A 110 -2.64 -20.66 14.56
C GLN A 110 -4.09 -20.47 14.11
N ARG A 111 -5.00 -21.35 14.55
CA ARG A 111 -6.44 -21.22 14.25
C ARG A 111 -7.00 -19.94 14.86
N ILE A 112 -6.69 -19.65 16.13
CA ILE A 112 -7.11 -18.43 16.82
C ILE A 112 -6.52 -17.19 16.14
N GLY A 113 -5.23 -17.22 15.79
CA GLY A 113 -4.56 -16.08 15.15
C GLY A 113 -5.03 -15.74 13.74
N ARG A 114 -5.80 -16.63 13.08
CA ARG A 114 -6.38 -16.42 11.73
C ARG A 114 -7.88 -16.21 11.75
N ALA A 115 -8.52 -16.35 12.91
CA ALA A 115 -9.96 -16.25 13.05
C ALA A 115 -10.43 -14.81 12.89
N ARG A 116 -11.66 -14.66 12.36
CA ARG A 116 -12.33 -13.36 12.27
C ARG A 116 -12.94 -12.96 13.60
N SER A 117 -13.22 -11.67 13.77
CA SER A 117 -13.83 -11.11 14.99
C SER A 117 -15.10 -11.86 15.41
N GLU A 118 -15.94 -12.31 14.47
CA GLU A 118 -17.17 -13.05 14.78
C GLU A 118 -16.89 -14.42 15.41
N GLU A 119 -15.88 -15.13 14.91
CA GLU A 119 -15.45 -16.43 15.45
C GLU A 119 -14.83 -16.25 16.84
N LEU A 120 -13.95 -15.25 16.99
CA LEU A 120 -13.31 -14.91 18.26
C LEU A 120 -14.33 -14.53 19.33
N ALA A 121 -15.34 -13.74 18.97
CA ALA A 121 -16.44 -13.37 19.86
C ALA A 121 -17.30 -14.57 20.26
N MET A 122 -17.57 -15.50 19.34
CA MET A 122 -18.29 -16.75 19.64
C MET A 122 -17.51 -17.61 20.63
N TRP A 123 -16.23 -17.86 20.37
CA TRP A 123 -15.37 -18.63 21.24
C TRP A 123 -15.20 -17.96 22.60
N GLY A 124 -15.04 -16.64 22.64
CA GLY A 124 -14.96 -15.86 23.87
C GLY A 124 -16.16 -16.04 24.79
N LYS A 125 -17.38 -16.15 24.23
CA LYS A 125 -18.59 -16.47 25.04
C LYS A 125 -18.54 -17.88 25.61
N ARG A 126 -18.09 -18.85 24.81
CA ARG A 126 -18.01 -20.27 25.21
C ARG A 126 -16.95 -20.53 26.28
N VAL A 127 -15.89 -19.72 26.34
CA VAL A 127 -14.86 -19.79 27.42
C VAL A 127 -15.49 -19.80 28.82
N LEU A 128 -16.61 -19.10 29.01
CA LEU A 128 -17.26 -18.96 30.31
C LEU A 128 -17.90 -20.26 30.82
N SER A 129 -18.36 -21.13 29.91
CA SER A 129 -19.13 -22.33 30.27
C SER A 129 -18.47 -23.64 29.86
N ALA A 130 -17.64 -23.65 28.82
CA ALA A 130 -17.09 -24.87 28.24
C ALA A 130 -16.10 -25.57 29.18
N GLU A 131 -16.19 -26.89 29.30
CA GLU A 131 -15.30 -27.70 30.15
C GLU A 131 -14.07 -28.23 29.39
N SER A 132 -14.07 -28.09 28.06
CA SER A 132 -12.98 -28.53 27.19
C SER A 132 -12.72 -27.55 26.04
N LEU A 133 -11.55 -27.66 25.41
CA LEU A 133 -11.23 -26.89 24.20
C LEU A 133 -12.16 -27.28 23.03
N ASP A 134 -12.54 -28.56 22.92
CA ASP A 134 -13.40 -29.03 21.84
C ASP A 134 -14.78 -28.35 21.86
N GLU A 135 -15.38 -28.16 23.03
CA GLU A 135 -16.65 -27.44 23.19
C GLU A 135 -16.57 -25.95 22.80
N ILE A 136 -15.39 -25.35 22.88
CA ILE A 136 -15.18 -23.95 22.49
C ILE A 136 -15.15 -23.84 20.96
N PHE A 137 -14.48 -24.80 20.32
CA PHE A 137 -14.16 -24.76 18.89
C PHE A 137 -15.13 -25.51 17.97
N SER A 138 -16.13 -26.20 18.54
CA SER A 138 -17.21 -26.92 17.82
C SER A 138 -18.25 -25.98 17.23
#